data_AF-A0A832IE46-F1
#
_entry.id   AF-A0A832IE46-F1
#
_cell.length_a   1.000
_cell.length_b   1.000
_cell.length_c   1.000
_cell.angle_alpha   90.00
_cell.angle_beta   90.00
_cell.angle_gamma   90.00
#
_symmetry.space_group_name_H-M   'P 1'
#
loop_
_entity.id
_entity.type
_entity.pdbx_description
1 polymer ?
#
loop_
_entity_poly.entity_id
_entity_poly.type
_entity_poly.pdbx_seq_one_letter_code
_entity_poly.pdbx_strand_id
1 'polypeptide(L)'
;MKHIYIILISLALIACEESENQSKTTTKEQLPSNGIVVTKAQFNTEKMQLGMLTEQWFNTKVKATGFIDVPPQNKSSVSTFMGGYIVKTPLLIGDKVKKGQLLISLENTDFVEIQQQYLEVAE
;
A
#
# COMPACT_ATOMS: atom_id res chain seq x y z
N MET A 1 77.44 -47.48 19.62
CA MET A 1 76.44 -48.23 18.82
C MET A 1 75.50 -49.13 19.65
N LYS A 2 75.93 -49.71 20.79
CA LYS A 2 75.07 -50.55 21.65
C LYS A 2 73.96 -49.77 22.40
N HIS A 3 74.19 -48.49 22.72
CA HIS A 3 73.23 -47.62 23.40
C HIS A 3 72.19 -46.96 22.48
N ILE A 4 72.43 -46.96 21.15
CA ILE A 4 71.51 -46.39 20.17
C ILE A 4 70.30 -47.31 19.93
N TYR A 5 70.52 -48.64 19.95
CA TYR A 5 69.44 -49.62 19.85
C TYR A 5 68.52 -49.63 21.08
N ILE A 6 69.05 -49.31 22.27
CA ILE A 6 68.28 -49.26 23.52
C ILE A 6 67.30 -48.08 23.51
N ILE A 7 67.71 -46.93 22.96
CA ILE A 7 66.86 -45.74 22.82
C ILE A 7 65.77 -45.94 21.75
N LEU A 8 66.06 -46.70 20.69
CA LEU A 8 65.09 -47.00 19.63
C LEU A 8 64.00 -47.99 20.10
N ILE A 9 64.35 -48.91 21.01
CA ILE A 9 63.42 -49.88 21.61
C ILE A 9 62.53 -49.24 22.70
N SER A 10 63.04 -48.25 23.46
CA SER A 10 62.21 -47.54 24.44
C SER A 10 61.14 -46.65 23.81
N LEU A 11 61.36 -46.19 22.57
CA LEU A 11 60.39 -45.34 21.86
C LEU A 11 59.21 -46.14 21.28
N ALA A 12 59.36 -47.46 21.10
CA ALA A 12 58.30 -48.33 20.58
C ALA A 12 57.23 -48.70 21.62
N LEU A 13 57.51 -48.52 22.92
CA LEU A 13 56.61 -48.91 24.01
C LEU A 13 55.58 -47.83 24.41
N ILE A 14 55.63 -46.63 23.80
CA ILE A 14 54.69 -45.52 24.09
C ILE A 14 53.50 -45.50 23.10
N ALA A 15 53.47 -46.39 22.10
CA ALA A 15 52.46 -46.39 21.04
C ALA A 15 51.26 -47.35 21.26
N CYS A 16 51.01 -47.82 22.49
CA CYS A 16 49.80 -48.56 22.84
C CYS A 16 49.35 -48.25 24.26
N GLU A 17 48.61 -47.16 24.42
CA GLU A 17 47.64 -47.01 25.50
C GLU A 17 46.25 -47.20 24.88
N GLU A 18 45.70 -48.40 25.10
CA GLU A 18 44.35 -48.76 24.72
C GLU A 18 43.37 -47.99 25.63
N SER A 19 42.98 -46.80 25.17
CA SER A 19 41.89 -46.04 25.76
C SER A 19 40.59 -46.47 25.09
N GLU A 20 39.78 -47.17 25.87
CA GLU A 20 38.41 -47.60 25.56
C GLU A 20 37.54 -46.36 25.32
N ASN A 21 37.59 -45.82 24.10
CA ASN A 21 36.72 -44.73 23.67
C ASN A 21 35.35 -45.31 23.38
N GLN A 22 34.47 -45.24 24.38
CA GLN A 22 33.03 -45.29 24.21
C GLN A 22 32.64 -44.46 22.99
N SER A 23 32.17 -45.16 21.95
CA SER A 23 31.43 -44.56 20.84
C SER A 23 30.19 -43.88 21.43
N LYS A 24 30.33 -42.61 21.83
CA LYS A 24 29.20 -41.69 21.85
C LYS A 24 28.86 -41.48 20.39
N THR A 25 27.92 -42.28 19.92
CA THR A 25 27.15 -41.99 18.72
C THR A 25 26.69 -40.54 18.84
N THR A 26 27.37 -39.66 18.10
CA THR A 26 26.84 -38.32 17.86
C THR A 26 25.64 -38.55 16.97
N THR A 27 24.47 -38.70 17.59
CA THR A 27 23.21 -38.47 16.92
C THR A 27 23.31 -37.06 16.36
N LYS A 28 23.58 -36.94 15.04
CA LYS A 28 23.33 -35.71 14.31
C LYS A 28 21.84 -35.48 14.42
N GLU A 29 21.47 -34.67 15.39
CA GLU A 29 20.12 -34.15 15.55
C GLU A 29 19.79 -33.45 14.23
N GLN A 30 18.85 -34.05 13.49
CA GLN A 30 18.46 -33.63 12.16
C GLN A 30 17.89 -32.21 12.31
N LEU A 31 18.60 -31.21 11.76
CA LEU A 31 18.17 -29.81 11.88
C LEU A 31 16.74 -29.68 11.31
N PRO A 32 15.83 -28.98 12.01
CA PRO A 32 14.54 -28.64 11.42
C PRO A 32 14.77 -27.81 10.16
N SER A 33 14.09 -28.17 9.07
CA SER A 33 14.23 -27.58 7.72
C SER A 33 14.08 -26.05 7.65
N ASN A 34 13.54 -25.42 8.69
CA ASN A 34 13.21 -23.99 8.73
C ASN A 34 13.91 -23.23 9.86
N GLY A 35 15.01 -23.76 10.41
CA GLY A 35 15.71 -23.14 11.52
C GLY A 35 17.24 -23.13 11.34
N ILE A 36 17.87 -22.06 11.81
CA ILE A 36 19.34 -21.97 11.93
C ILE A 36 19.69 -22.24 13.39
N VAL A 37 20.60 -23.18 13.63
CA VAL A 37 21.11 -23.49 14.97
C VAL A 37 22.40 -22.72 15.20
N VAL A 38 22.48 -21.99 16.32
CA VAL A 38 23.64 -21.17 16.69
C VAL A 38 24.27 -21.71 17.97
N THR A 39 25.60 -21.72 18.05
CA THR A 39 26.30 -22.18 19.25
C THR A 39 26.23 -21.15 20.38
N LYS A 40 26.36 -21.61 21.64
CA LYS A 40 26.36 -20.70 22.81
C LYS A 40 27.49 -19.67 22.76
N ALA A 41 28.65 -20.03 22.23
CA ALA A 41 29.77 -19.12 22.05
C ALA A 41 29.42 -17.98 21.06
N GLN A 42 28.81 -18.31 19.93
CA GLN A 42 28.35 -17.33 18.95
C GLN A 42 27.26 -16.42 19.52
N PHE A 43 26.31 -16.97 20.29
CA PHE A 43 25.25 -16.18 20.93
C PHE A 43 25.80 -15.12 21.90
N ASN A 44 26.79 -15.51 22.71
CA ASN A 44 27.39 -14.63 23.71
C ASN A 44 28.35 -13.60 23.08
N THR A 45 29.16 -14.00 22.09
CA THR A 45 30.09 -13.08 21.40
C THR A 45 29.35 -11.96 20.68
N GLU A 46 28.23 -12.30 20.02
CA GLU A 46 27.40 -11.34 19.29
C GLU A 46 26.40 -10.59 20.19
N LYS A 47 26.45 -10.80 21.52
CA LYS A 47 25.60 -10.14 22.53
C LYS A 47 24.10 -10.20 22.20
N MET A 48 23.64 -11.33 21.65
CA MET A 48 22.25 -11.49 21.28
C MET A 48 21.35 -11.46 22.52
N GLN A 49 20.18 -10.83 22.39
CA GLN A 49 19.20 -10.70 23.47
C GLN A 49 17.84 -11.22 23.01
N LEU A 50 17.18 -11.95 23.89
CA LEU A 50 15.80 -12.39 23.68
C LEU A 50 14.87 -11.38 24.34
N GLY A 51 14.00 -10.78 23.54
CA GLY A 51 12.90 -9.96 24.03
C GLY A 51 11.60 -10.75 24.09
N MET A 52 10.63 -10.25 24.85
CA MET A 52 9.25 -10.73 24.80
C MET A 52 8.46 -9.93 23.76
N LEU A 53 7.50 -10.57 23.09
CA LEU A 53 6.55 -9.87 22.23
C LEU A 53 5.69 -8.94 23.10
N THR A 54 5.54 -7.68 22.67
CA THR A 54 4.73 -6.68 23.37
C THR A 54 3.86 -5.92 22.39
N GLU A 55 2.63 -5.64 22.79
CA GLU A 55 1.74 -4.75 22.04
C GLU A 55 2.11 -3.29 22.31
N GLN A 56 2.13 -2.48 21.25
CA GLN A 56 2.42 -1.05 21.35
C GLN A 56 1.33 -0.25 20.66
N TRP A 57 0.98 0.88 21.27
CA TRP A 57 0.00 1.80 20.72
C TRP A 57 0.62 2.59 19.57
N PHE A 58 0.11 2.36 18.35
CA PHE A 58 0.52 3.13 17.18
C PHE A 58 -0.46 4.27 16.93
N ASN A 59 0.04 5.50 16.75
CA ASN A 59 -0.82 6.65 16.46
C ASN A 59 -1.39 6.54 15.03
N THR A 60 -2.70 6.31 14.92
CA THR A 60 -3.41 6.09 13.65
C THR A 60 -4.01 7.36 13.04
N LYS A 61 -3.55 8.56 13.45
CA LYS A 61 -4.08 9.82 12.92
C LYS A 61 -3.36 10.23 11.64
N VAL A 62 -4.06 10.17 10.52
CA VAL A 62 -3.59 10.68 9.22
C VAL A 62 -4.18 12.06 8.98
N LYS A 63 -3.33 13.06 8.76
CA LYS A 63 -3.77 14.40 8.32
C LYS A 63 -4.04 14.34 6.82
N ALA A 64 -5.23 14.77 6.40
CA ALA A 64 -5.60 14.88 5.00
C ALA A 64 -6.15 16.27 4.70
N THR A 65 -5.92 16.74 3.48
CA THR A 65 -6.53 17.95 2.92
C THR A 65 -7.72 17.57 2.04
N GLY A 66 -8.69 18.46 1.92
CA GLY A 66 -9.87 18.25 1.08
C GLY A 66 -10.45 19.58 0.63
N PHE A 67 -11.38 19.51 -0.33
CA PHE A 67 -12.13 20.64 -0.83
C PHE A 67 -13.63 20.37 -0.70
N ILE A 68 -14.42 21.44 -0.68
CA ILE A 68 -15.87 21.37 -0.66
C ILE A 68 -16.35 21.47 -2.11
N ASP A 69 -17.14 20.50 -2.56
CA ASP A 69 -17.86 20.57 -3.84
C ASP A 69 -19.36 20.44 -3.58
N VAL A 70 -20.15 21.01 -4.48
CA VAL A 70 -21.61 20.95 -4.42
C VAL A 70 -22.03 19.52 -4.79
N PRO A 71 -22.85 18.85 -3.94
CA PRO A 71 -23.36 17.53 -4.28
C PRO A 71 -24.06 17.54 -5.66
N PRO A 72 -23.90 16.49 -6.50
CA PRO A 72 -24.51 16.45 -7.84
C PRO A 72 -26.01 16.73 -7.86
N GLN A 73 -26.73 16.33 -6.79
CA GLN A 73 -28.18 16.55 -6.63
C GLN A 73 -28.57 18.04 -6.57
N ASN A 74 -27.65 18.91 -6.15
CA ASN A 74 -27.87 20.35 -6.03
C ASN A 74 -27.22 21.15 -7.17
N LYS A 75 -26.68 20.45 -8.18
CA LYS A 75 -26.04 21.07 -9.36
C LYS A 75 -27.04 21.04 -10.51
N SER A 76 -27.29 22.18 -11.12
CA SER A 76 -28.18 22.29 -12.28
C SER A 76 -27.48 23.02 -13.40
N SER A 77 -27.57 22.47 -14.61
CA SER A 77 -27.13 23.12 -15.85
C SER A 77 -28.37 23.41 -16.68
N VAL A 78 -28.51 24.66 -17.14
CA VAL A 78 -29.65 25.10 -17.94
C VAL A 78 -29.18 25.28 -19.36
N SER A 79 -29.84 24.60 -20.29
CA SER A 79 -29.63 24.73 -21.73
C SER A 79 -30.96 25.02 -22.42
N THR A 80 -30.89 25.48 -23.66
CA THR A 80 -32.05 25.82 -24.48
C THR A 80 -32.41 24.64 -25.37
N PHE A 81 -33.70 24.45 -25.65
CA PHE A 81 -34.16 23.41 -26.59
C PHE A 81 -33.92 23.79 -28.05
N MET A 82 -33.99 25.09 -28.34
CA MET A 82 -33.70 25.67 -29.65
C MET A 82 -32.59 26.71 -29.47
N GLY A 83 -31.78 26.92 -30.52
CA GLY A 83 -30.80 28.01 -30.55
C GLY A 83 -31.47 29.38 -30.49
N GLY A 84 -30.70 30.46 -30.53
CA GLY A 84 -31.25 31.81 -30.59
C GLY A 84 -30.24 32.86 -30.17
N TYR A 85 -30.60 34.12 -30.37
CA TYR A 85 -29.80 35.27 -29.98
C TYR A 85 -30.17 35.73 -28.57
N ILE A 86 -29.17 36.06 -27.77
CA ILE A 86 -29.36 36.60 -26.41
C ILE A 86 -29.82 38.06 -26.52
N VAL A 87 -30.98 38.36 -25.95
CA VAL A 87 -31.56 39.72 -25.96
C VAL A 87 -31.41 40.39 -24.60
N LYS A 88 -31.54 39.64 -23.50
CA LYS A 88 -31.41 40.17 -22.13
C LYS A 88 -30.69 39.20 -21.20
N THR A 89 -29.81 39.75 -20.38
CA THR A 89 -29.11 39.05 -19.29
C THR A 89 -29.12 39.92 -18.03
N PRO A 90 -30.17 39.86 -17.21
CA PRO A 90 -30.29 40.72 -16.02
C PRO A 90 -29.35 40.34 -14.86
N LEU A 91 -28.59 39.24 -14.97
CA LEU A 91 -27.79 38.67 -13.88
C LEU A 91 -26.31 38.65 -14.22
N LEU A 92 -25.49 38.74 -13.17
CA LEU A 92 -24.05 38.60 -13.21
C LEU A 92 -23.61 37.26 -12.59
N ILE A 93 -22.39 36.84 -12.93
CA ILE A 93 -21.78 35.64 -12.37
C ILE A 93 -21.59 35.86 -10.86
N GLY A 94 -22.15 34.94 -10.06
CA GLY A 94 -22.13 35.02 -8.60
C GLY A 94 -23.45 35.48 -7.98
N ASP A 95 -24.40 35.97 -8.78
CA ASP A 95 -25.71 36.35 -8.28
C ASP A 95 -26.48 35.15 -7.75
N LYS A 96 -27.16 35.34 -6.61
CA LYS A 96 -28.03 34.33 -6.03
C LYS A 96 -29.37 34.30 -6.77
N VAL A 97 -29.72 33.15 -7.31
CA VAL A 97 -30.98 32.93 -8.04
C VAL A 97 -31.95 32.05 -7.26
N LYS A 98 -33.25 32.19 -7.52
CA LYS A 98 -34.31 31.34 -6.97
C LYS A 98 -35.01 30.55 -8.08
N LYS A 99 -35.69 29.45 -7.72
CA LYS A 99 -36.48 28.65 -8.66
C LYS A 99 -37.52 29.55 -9.36
N GLY A 100 -37.55 29.49 -10.69
CA GLY A 100 -38.46 30.27 -11.53
C GLY A 100 -37.99 31.69 -11.87
N GLN A 101 -36.80 32.10 -11.44
CA GLN A 101 -36.25 33.41 -11.78
C GLN A 101 -35.78 33.45 -13.24
N LEU A 102 -36.06 34.56 -13.92
CA LEU A 102 -35.56 34.83 -15.27
C LEU A 102 -34.03 34.91 -15.25
N LEU A 103 -33.37 34.06 -16.04
CA LEU A 103 -31.91 34.06 -16.19
C LEU A 103 -31.48 34.82 -17.45
N ILE A 104 -32.06 34.45 -18.60
CA ILE A 104 -31.70 34.95 -19.93
C ILE A 104 -32.99 35.00 -20.76
N SER A 105 -33.12 36.02 -21.62
CA SER A 105 -34.13 36.04 -22.68
C SER A 105 -33.46 35.84 -24.03
N LEU A 106 -34.05 34.95 -24.84
CA LEU A 106 -33.55 34.56 -26.16
C LEU A 106 -34.63 34.81 -27.21
N GLU A 107 -34.21 35.17 -28.41
CA GLU A 107 -35.05 35.23 -29.60
C GLU A 107 -34.54 34.23 -30.64
N ASN A 108 -35.46 33.45 -31.21
CA ASN A 108 -35.18 32.48 -32.26
C ASN A 108 -36.14 32.74 -33.44
N THR A 109 -35.58 32.99 -34.63
CA THR A 109 -36.34 33.22 -35.86
C THR A 109 -37.00 31.96 -36.41
N ASP A 110 -36.35 30.82 -36.30
CA ASP A 110 -36.85 29.50 -36.73
C ASP A 110 -38.12 29.10 -35.97
N PHE A 111 -38.27 29.55 -34.72
CA PHE A 111 -39.49 29.35 -33.93
C PHE A 111 -40.70 30.09 -34.52
N VAL A 112 -40.48 31.18 -35.26
CA VAL A 112 -41.55 31.89 -35.99
C VAL A 112 -42.02 31.05 -37.17
N GLU A 113 -41.10 30.42 -37.90
CA GLU A 113 -41.43 29.55 -39.03
C GLU A 113 -42.25 28.33 -38.58
N ILE A 114 -41.85 27.69 -37.48
CA ILE A 114 -42.62 26.56 -36.91
C ILE A 114 -44.04 26.99 -36.53
N GLN A 115 -44.21 28.18 -35.94
CA GLN A 115 -45.55 28.70 -35.61
C GLN A 115 -46.38 28.97 -36.86
N GLN A 116 -45.77 29.51 -37.91
CA GLN A 116 -46.45 29.75 -39.18
C GLN A 116 -46.94 28.43 -39.80
N GLN A 117 -46.06 27.44 -39.92
CA GLN A 117 -46.40 26.13 -40.46
C GLN A 117 -47.50 25.44 -39.66
N TYR A 118 -47.48 25.55 -38.33
CA TYR A 118 -48.53 24.99 -37.48
C TYR A 118 -49.90 25.63 -37.75
N LEU A 119 -49.95 26.96 -37.93
CA LEU A 119 -51.19 27.68 -38.20
C LEU A 119 -51.75 27.36 -39.59
N GLU A 120 -50.89 27.23 -40.61
CA GLU A 120 -51.30 26.89 -41.99
C GLU A 120 -51.87 25.46 -42.11
N VAL A 121 -51.42 24.52 -41.27
CA VAL A 121 -51.94 23.14 -41.23
C VAL A 121 -53.22 23.01 -40.40
N ALA A 122 -53.49 23.98 -39.51
CA ALA A 122 -54.67 24.00 -38.66
C ALA A 122 -55.91 24.62 -39.35
N GLU A 123 -55.73 25.29 -40.49
CA GLU A 123 -56.80 25.66 -41.43
C GLU A 123 -57.18 24.49 -42.35
#